data_AF-A0AAE3TM44-F1
#
_entry.id   AF-A0AAE3TM44-F1
#
_cell.length_a   1.000
_cell.length_b   1.000
_cell.length_c   1.000
_cell.angle_alpha   90.00
_cell.angle_beta   90.00
_cell.angle_gamma   90.00
#
_symmetry.space_group_name_H-M   'P 1'
#
loop_
_entity.id
_entity.type
_entity.pdbx_description
1 polymer ?
#
loop_
_entity_poly.entity_id
_entity_poly.type
_entity_poly.pdbx_seq_one_letter_code
_entity_poly.pdbx_strand_id
1 'polypeptide(L)'
;MATPTPWGGYPRPQMLVAVACLVVAGCVGVSPADGHGGEPTVDESAAGTTTGEQRPVDGTAPTPGSDTSNHVEEGERERLTGTIRIAVDGSEVELPTRDRPGDAFDVATPYNWTASERLTLSAALSRLGISVTPTSFEVDGERYDEAETGTRLSYRVDGRPVDPESYALSSGDTVWITVEPPSTQAETPDEHLPESRQHLHGTIDVVVDGSALDFGQDRYQRADRHFHFEDGMGTVWHAHSWHITLQYALSSLPNVTVDDGVVTVDGRRYRASDDGTTVTITVNGNTVDPAQYYLKDGDHVEVVLETDDAS
;
A
#
# COMPACT_ATOMS: atom_id res chain seq x y z
N MET A 1 -26.61 29.14 -39.94
CA MET A 1 -25.27 29.65 -39.58
C MET A 1 -25.39 30.39 -38.27
N ALA A 2 -24.80 29.86 -37.21
CA ALA A 2 -24.56 30.53 -35.94
C ALA A 2 -23.36 29.83 -35.29
N THR A 3 -22.32 30.58 -34.95
CA THR A 3 -21.07 30.09 -34.34
C THR A 3 -21.14 30.20 -32.82
N PRO A 4 -20.80 29.16 -32.04
CA PRO A 4 -20.61 29.30 -30.61
C PRO A 4 -19.25 29.96 -30.28
N THR A 5 -19.23 30.77 -29.23
CA THR A 5 -18.07 31.53 -28.72
C THR A 5 -17.31 30.71 -27.66
N PRO A 6 -15.97 30.83 -27.52
CA PRO A 6 -15.21 29.95 -26.62
C PRO A 6 -15.23 30.37 -25.14
N TRP A 7 -15.28 29.36 -24.29
CA TRP A 7 -14.65 29.19 -22.97
C TRP A 7 -14.08 30.44 -22.26
N GLY A 8 -14.69 30.80 -21.12
CA GLY A 8 -14.07 31.64 -20.10
C GLY A 8 -13.28 30.80 -19.10
N GLY A 9 -11.99 31.09 -18.92
CA GLY A 9 -11.14 30.43 -17.93
C GLY A 9 -11.34 30.99 -16.52
N TYR A 10 -11.36 30.12 -15.51
CA TYR A 10 -11.29 30.51 -14.11
C TYR A 10 -9.82 30.74 -13.67
N PRO A 11 -9.52 31.78 -12.88
CA PRO A 11 -8.17 32.03 -12.38
C PRO A 11 -7.80 31.07 -11.23
N ARG A 12 -6.59 30.52 -11.29
CA ARG A 12 -5.99 29.73 -10.18
C ARG A 12 -5.71 30.64 -8.97
N PRO A 13 -6.03 30.24 -7.73
CA PRO A 13 -5.46 30.88 -6.54
C PRO A 13 -3.97 30.51 -6.44
N GLN A 14 -3.10 31.51 -6.24
CA GLN A 14 -1.68 31.27 -5.99
C GLN A 14 -1.46 30.98 -4.51
N MET A 15 -1.09 29.75 -4.17
CA MET A 15 -0.72 29.37 -2.81
C MET A 15 0.71 29.81 -2.51
N LEU A 16 0.87 30.71 -1.52
CA LEU A 16 2.16 31.32 -1.19
C LEU A 16 2.90 30.45 -0.15
N VAL A 17 3.84 29.62 -0.61
CA VAL A 17 4.67 28.81 0.29
C VAL A 17 5.72 29.68 0.98
N ALA A 18 5.58 29.88 2.29
CA ALA A 18 6.54 30.59 3.12
C ALA A 18 7.60 29.62 3.67
N VAL A 19 8.78 29.57 3.05
CA VAL A 19 9.90 28.74 3.52
C VAL A 19 10.58 29.40 4.73
N ALA A 20 10.47 28.78 5.91
CA ALA A 20 11.18 29.17 7.11
C ALA A 20 12.50 28.40 7.24
N CYS A 21 13.63 29.00 6.87
CA CYS A 21 14.95 28.39 7.04
C CYS A 21 15.38 28.39 8.51
N LEU A 22 15.36 27.22 9.17
CA LEU A 22 15.96 27.04 10.48
C LEU A 22 17.45 26.71 10.34
N VAL A 23 18.33 27.62 10.75
CA VAL A 23 19.78 27.38 10.85
C VAL A 23 20.10 26.84 12.23
N VAL A 24 20.69 25.64 12.30
CA VAL A 24 21.26 25.09 13.55
C VAL A 24 22.75 24.84 13.34
N ALA A 25 23.57 25.29 14.30
CA ALA A 25 25.02 25.27 14.22
C ALA A 25 25.64 24.56 15.43
N GLY A 26 26.77 23.87 15.20
CA GLY A 26 27.61 23.26 16.25
C GLY A 26 27.18 21.85 16.66
N CYS A 27 28.08 20.95 17.10
CA CYS A 27 29.51 21.11 17.41
C CYS A 27 30.33 19.84 17.08
N VAL A 28 31.65 20.02 16.95
CA VAL A 28 32.65 18.96 16.66
C VAL A 28 33.16 18.32 17.97
N GLY A 29 33.48 17.01 17.97
CA GLY A 29 34.09 16.32 19.11
C GLY A 29 34.92 15.07 18.72
N VAL A 30 36.16 14.97 19.23
CA VAL A 30 37.26 14.12 18.71
C VAL A 30 38.30 13.84 19.84
N SER A 31 38.95 12.68 20.02
CA SER A 31 38.87 11.41 19.26
C SER A 31 38.88 10.10 20.12
N PRO A 32 40.01 9.54 20.64
CA PRO A 32 40.20 8.09 20.45
C PRO A 32 40.68 7.22 21.65
N ALA A 33 40.76 5.90 21.37
CA ALA A 33 41.62 4.87 22.00
C ALA A 33 41.22 4.41 23.43
N ASP A 34 41.37 3.16 23.91
CA ASP A 34 41.90 1.85 23.42
C ASP A 34 40.90 0.75 23.92
N GLY A 35 40.79 -0.51 23.48
CA GLY A 35 41.78 -1.55 23.14
C GLY A 35 41.76 -2.66 24.22
N HIS A 36 41.89 -3.94 23.83
CA HIS A 36 41.68 -5.20 24.61
C HIS A 36 40.19 -5.60 24.78
N GLY A 37 39.75 -6.86 24.59
CA GLY A 37 40.43 -8.09 24.20
C GLY A 37 40.15 -9.25 25.17
N GLY A 38 39.25 -10.18 24.81
CA GLY A 38 38.98 -11.38 25.62
C GLY A 38 37.60 -12.02 25.44
N GLU A 39 37.50 -12.98 24.52
CA GLU A 39 36.72 -14.22 24.73
C GLU A 39 37.42 -15.06 25.85
N PRO A 40 36.77 -16.04 26.54
CA PRO A 40 35.92 -17.05 25.89
C PRO A 40 34.82 -17.75 26.76
N THR A 41 34.32 -18.86 26.20
CA THR A 41 33.73 -20.06 26.83
C THR A 41 32.28 -20.05 27.31
N VAL A 42 31.47 -20.74 26.51
CA VAL A 42 30.40 -21.66 26.95
C VAL A 42 30.87 -22.66 28.02
N ASP A 43 29.96 -23.04 28.91
CA ASP A 43 29.87 -24.42 29.44
C ASP A 43 28.40 -24.77 29.76
N GLU A 44 28.07 -26.06 29.73
CA GLU A 44 26.71 -26.59 29.83
C GLU A 44 26.37 -27.12 31.25
N SER A 45 25.06 -27.33 31.47
CA SER A 45 24.49 -28.42 32.29
C SER A 45 24.78 -28.47 33.80
N ALA A 46 23.72 -28.39 34.62
CA ALA A 46 23.09 -29.62 35.14
C ALA A 46 21.95 -29.30 36.14
N ALA A 47 20.92 -30.15 36.14
CA ALA A 47 19.83 -30.10 37.13
C ALA A 47 20.23 -30.76 38.47
N GLY A 48 19.62 -30.32 39.58
CA GLY A 48 19.89 -30.87 40.91
C GLY A 48 18.82 -30.52 41.96
N THR A 49 17.70 -31.24 41.96
CA THR A 49 16.67 -31.16 43.01
C THR A 49 17.14 -31.82 44.31
N THR A 50 17.04 -31.12 45.44
CA THR A 50 16.90 -31.75 46.78
C THR A 50 15.91 -31.00 47.65
N THR A 51 15.12 -31.77 48.41
CA THR A 51 13.98 -31.30 49.20
C THR A 51 14.32 -31.24 50.69
N GLY A 52 13.86 -30.16 51.36
CA GLY A 52 13.36 -30.23 52.73
C GLY A 52 14.34 -29.90 53.87
N GLU A 53 13.94 -28.99 54.75
CA GLU A 53 13.50 -29.35 56.11
C GLU A 53 12.61 -28.24 56.69
N GLN A 54 11.57 -28.61 57.45
CA GLN A 54 10.71 -27.67 58.18
C GLN A 54 11.03 -27.71 59.68
N ARG A 55 10.94 -26.56 60.39
CA ARG A 55 10.25 -26.50 61.68
C ARG A 55 9.82 -25.06 62.06
N PRO A 56 8.75 -24.87 62.86
CA PRO A 56 8.12 -23.56 63.06
C PRO A 56 8.26 -22.99 64.49
N VAL A 57 8.13 -21.66 64.60
CA VAL A 57 7.58 -20.78 65.68
C VAL A 57 7.75 -19.33 65.19
N ASP A 58 6.98 -18.30 65.54
CA ASP A 58 5.85 -18.17 66.47
C ASP A 58 4.85 -17.13 65.93
N GLY A 59 3.62 -17.10 66.46
CA GLY A 59 2.52 -16.33 65.87
C GLY A 59 2.47 -14.83 66.21
N THR A 60 1.95 -14.03 65.27
CA THR A 60 1.25 -12.76 65.54
C THR A 60 0.21 -12.56 64.44
N ALA A 61 -1.06 -12.46 64.82
CA ALA A 61 -2.16 -12.26 63.89
C ALA A 61 -2.40 -10.76 63.60
N PRO A 62 -2.54 -10.35 62.33
CA PRO A 62 -3.18 -9.10 61.98
C PRO A 62 -4.65 -9.31 61.59
N THR A 63 -5.50 -8.40 62.05
CA THR A 63 -6.92 -8.28 61.73
C THR A 63 -7.13 -8.10 60.22
N PRO A 64 -8.18 -8.68 59.58
CA PRO A 64 -8.51 -8.38 58.19
C PRO A 64 -9.13 -6.97 58.10
N GLY A 65 -8.28 -5.97 57.90
CA GLY A 65 -8.68 -4.64 57.48
C GLY A 65 -9.09 -4.67 56.01
N SER A 66 -10.38 -4.48 55.74
CA SER A 66 -10.94 -4.42 54.40
C SER A 66 -10.64 -3.06 53.76
N ASP A 67 -9.54 -2.97 53.01
CA ASP A 67 -9.36 -1.93 51.99
C ASP A 67 -9.19 -2.60 50.63
N THR A 68 -10.33 -2.97 50.03
CA THR A 68 -10.41 -3.22 48.60
C THR A 68 -10.26 -1.88 47.86
N SER A 69 -9.02 -1.41 47.76
CA SER A 69 -8.64 -0.52 46.68
C SER A 69 -8.80 -1.30 45.38
N ASN A 70 -10.00 -1.24 44.81
CA ASN A 70 -10.26 -1.63 43.43
C ASN A 70 -9.46 -0.67 42.54
N HIS A 71 -8.15 -0.94 42.40
CA HIS A 71 -7.46 -0.53 41.20
C HIS A 71 -8.05 -1.41 40.11
N VAL A 72 -9.12 -0.90 39.50
CA VAL A 72 -9.47 -1.28 38.14
C VAL A 72 -8.24 -0.87 37.34
N GLU A 73 -7.38 -1.84 37.04
CA GLU A 73 -6.58 -1.74 35.84
C GLU A 73 -7.61 -1.61 34.72
N GLU A 74 -7.82 -0.37 34.26
CA GLU A 74 -8.45 -0.12 32.98
C GLU A 74 -7.52 -0.78 31.97
N GLY A 75 -7.79 -2.06 31.68
CA GLY A 75 -6.91 -2.88 30.87
C GLY A 75 -6.59 -2.13 29.60
N GLU A 76 -5.31 -1.81 29.41
CA GLU A 76 -4.85 -0.94 28.34
C GLU A 76 -5.40 -1.51 27.03
N ARG A 77 -6.37 -0.79 26.44
CA ARG A 77 -7.00 -1.24 25.20
C ARG A 77 -5.90 -1.25 24.16
N GLU A 78 -5.63 -2.44 23.64
CA GLU A 78 -4.55 -2.67 22.68
C GLU A 78 -4.67 -1.65 21.55
N ARG A 79 -3.69 -0.74 21.47
CA ARG A 79 -3.65 0.29 20.43
C ARG A 79 -3.38 -0.41 19.12
N LEU A 80 -4.35 -0.38 18.22
CA LEU A 80 -4.21 -0.90 16.87
C LEU A 80 -3.29 0.05 16.10
N THR A 81 -2.46 -0.50 15.23
CA THR A 81 -1.52 0.29 14.40
C THR A 81 -1.44 -0.30 13.00
N GLY A 82 -1.25 0.52 11.99
CA GLY A 82 -1.01 0.06 10.63
C GLY A 82 -0.59 1.20 9.71
N THR A 83 -0.74 1.00 8.41
CA THR A 83 -0.40 2.00 7.39
C THR A 83 -1.62 2.32 6.53
N ILE A 84 -1.68 3.56 6.04
CA ILE A 84 -2.74 4.00 5.14
C ILE A 84 -2.18 4.88 4.03
N ARG A 85 -2.67 4.68 2.80
CA ARG A 85 -2.41 5.54 1.65
C ARG A 85 -3.72 5.83 0.92
N ILE A 86 -3.84 7.07 0.47
CA ILE A 86 -4.97 7.55 -0.32
C ILE A 86 -4.41 8.33 -1.50
N ALA A 87 -4.81 7.96 -2.71
CA ALA A 87 -4.49 8.69 -3.93
C ALA A 87 -5.76 9.06 -4.70
N VAL A 88 -5.81 10.29 -5.19
CA VAL A 88 -6.92 10.85 -5.98
C VAL A 88 -6.32 11.42 -7.26
N ASP A 89 -6.79 10.96 -8.42
CA ASP A 89 -6.26 11.35 -9.73
C ASP A 89 -4.72 11.27 -9.80
N GLY A 90 -4.15 10.12 -9.37
CA GLY A 90 -2.70 9.89 -9.33
C GLY A 90 -1.93 10.61 -8.21
N SER A 91 -2.52 11.59 -7.52
CA SER A 91 -1.84 12.39 -6.49
C SER A 91 -2.08 11.85 -5.07
N GLU A 92 -1.04 11.77 -4.23
CA GLU A 92 -1.15 11.38 -2.80
C GLU A 92 -1.94 12.44 -2.01
N VAL A 93 -2.97 12.04 -1.27
CA VAL A 93 -3.73 12.95 -0.39
C VAL A 93 -2.93 13.18 0.90
N GLU A 94 -2.62 14.45 1.21
CA GLU A 94 -1.99 14.83 2.48
C GLU A 94 -2.97 14.62 3.65
N LEU A 95 -2.79 13.51 4.39
CA LEU A 95 -3.60 13.25 5.58
C LEU A 95 -3.23 14.21 6.72
N PRO A 96 -4.21 14.85 7.39
CA PRO A 96 -3.92 15.78 8.46
C PRO A 96 -3.32 15.05 9.65
N THR A 97 -2.08 15.39 10.03
CA THR A 97 -1.47 14.86 11.25
C THR A 97 -2.25 15.32 12.47
N ARG A 98 -3.02 14.39 13.05
CA ARG A 98 -3.66 14.55 14.34
C ARG A 98 -2.92 13.62 15.28
N ASP A 99 -2.19 14.23 16.21
CA ASP A 99 -1.65 13.60 17.41
C ASP A 99 -2.24 14.40 18.56
N ARG A 100 -3.50 14.08 18.89
CA ARG A 100 -4.25 14.73 19.97
C ARG A 100 -4.59 13.67 21.01
N PRO A 101 -4.06 13.77 22.24
CA PRO A 101 -4.38 12.83 23.30
C PRO A 101 -5.90 12.69 23.51
N GLY A 102 -6.44 11.53 23.12
CA GLY A 102 -7.85 11.18 23.27
C GLY A 102 -8.64 11.08 21.95
N ASP A 103 -8.06 11.41 20.79
CA ASP A 103 -8.67 11.06 19.51
C ASP A 103 -8.60 9.52 19.29
N ALA A 104 -9.67 8.94 18.75
CA ALA A 104 -9.80 7.48 18.65
C ALA A 104 -9.11 6.87 17.43
N PHE A 105 -8.73 7.71 16.47
CA PHE A 105 -7.99 7.39 15.26
C PHE A 105 -7.09 8.57 14.90
N ASP A 106 -5.80 8.31 14.85
CA ASP A 106 -4.73 9.28 14.61
C ASP A 106 -3.89 8.83 13.42
N VAL A 107 -3.33 9.78 12.67
CA VAL A 107 -2.35 9.51 11.59
C VAL A 107 -1.08 10.31 11.84
N ALA A 108 0.04 9.62 11.97
CA ALA A 108 1.37 10.16 12.13
C ALA A 108 2.19 10.02 10.84
N THR A 109 3.18 10.89 10.62
CA THR A 109 4.04 10.84 9.42
C THR A 109 4.98 9.62 9.42
N PRO A 110 5.25 8.98 8.27
CA PRO A 110 4.56 9.10 6.99
C PRO A 110 3.40 8.08 6.92
N TYR A 111 2.20 8.55 7.25
CA TYR A 111 0.92 7.83 7.11
C TYR A 111 0.83 6.48 7.87
N ASN A 112 1.47 6.41 9.04
CA ASN A 112 1.19 5.36 10.03
C ASN A 112 -0.07 5.76 10.80
N TRP A 113 -1.09 4.91 10.83
CA TRP A 113 -2.29 5.16 11.61
C TRP A 113 -2.23 4.43 12.96
N THR A 114 -2.89 4.98 13.97
CA THR A 114 -3.16 4.27 15.23
C THR A 114 -4.60 4.46 15.67
N ALA A 115 -5.20 3.46 16.33
CA ALA A 115 -6.55 3.54 16.87
C ALA A 115 -6.62 3.03 18.31
N SER A 116 -7.37 3.72 19.17
CA SER A 116 -7.59 3.31 20.57
C SER A 116 -8.79 2.36 20.75
N GLU A 117 -9.54 2.12 19.67
CA GLU A 117 -10.70 1.24 19.61
C GLU A 117 -10.81 0.63 18.20
N ARG A 118 -11.58 -0.47 18.06
CA ARG A 118 -11.88 -1.04 16.73
C ARG A 118 -12.87 -0.13 16.01
N LEU A 119 -12.46 0.43 14.89
CA LEU A 119 -13.28 1.27 14.01
C LEU A 119 -13.46 0.59 12.65
N THR A 120 -14.56 0.90 11.96
CA THR A 120 -14.65 0.62 10.52
C THR A 120 -13.75 1.58 9.76
N LEU A 121 -13.32 1.19 8.55
CA LEU A 121 -12.50 2.06 7.70
C LEU A 121 -13.20 3.41 7.44
N SER A 122 -14.50 3.41 7.17
CA SER A 122 -15.32 4.63 7.04
C SER A 122 -15.37 5.48 8.31
N ALA A 123 -15.50 4.86 9.48
CA ALA A 123 -15.54 5.57 10.77
C ALA A 123 -14.18 6.18 11.14
N ALA A 124 -13.08 5.52 10.77
CA ALA A 124 -11.71 6.03 10.92
C ALA A 124 -11.46 7.24 10.00
N LEU A 125 -11.76 7.11 8.70
CA LEU A 125 -11.63 8.18 7.71
C LEU A 125 -12.49 9.41 8.05
N SER A 126 -13.68 9.19 8.61
CA SER A 126 -14.55 10.26 9.10
C SER A 126 -13.88 11.11 10.20
N ARG A 127 -12.96 10.55 11.00
CA ARG A 127 -12.17 11.32 11.99
C ARG A 127 -11.12 12.21 11.34
N LEU A 128 -10.68 11.89 10.12
CA LEU A 128 -9.78 12.73 9.32
C LEU A 128 -10.53 13.88 8.61
N GLY A 129 -11.83 13.71 8.38
CA GLY A 129 -12.66 14.61 7.58
C GLY A 129 -12.92 14.07 6.17
N ILE A 130 -12.68 12.78 5.95
CA ILE A 130 -12.91 12.08 4.68
C ILE A 130 -14.17 11.23 4.85
N SER A 131 -15.19 11.44 4.01
CA SER A 131 -16.42 10.65 4.03
C SER A 131 -16.37 9.62 2.92
N VAL A 132 -16.62 8.35 3.25
CA VAL A 132 -16.59 7.25 2.27
C VAL A 132 -17.79 6.31 2.44
N THR A 133 -18.25 5.81 1.31
CA THR A 133 -19.19 4.68 1.17
C THR A 133 -18.61 3.72 0.12
N PRO A 134 -19.19 2.53 -0.11
CA PRO A 134 -18.71 1.62 -1.17
C PRO A 134 -18.64 2.27 -2.56
N THR A 135 -19.47 3.27 -2.85
CA THR A 135 -19.62 3.89 -4.18
C THR A 135 -19.39 5.41 -4.19
N SER A 136 -18.96 6.02 -3.08
CA SER A 136 -18.62 7.45 -3.05
C SER A 136 -17.48 7.77 -2.09
N PHE A 137 -16.68 8.78 -2.44
CA PHE A 137 -15.54 9.27 -1.69
C PHE A 137 -15.58 10.80 -1.67
N GLU A 138 -15.37 11.43 -0.52
CA GLU A 138 -15.40 12.89 -0.36
C GLU A 138 -14.26 13.36 0.57
N VAL A 139 -13.44 14.29 0.07
CA VAL A 139 -12.32 14.92 0.78
C VAL A 139 -12.29 16.40 0.47
N ASP A 140 -11.97 17.25 1.46
CA ASP A 140 -11.88 18.71 1.33
C ASP A 140 -13.09 19.42 0.66
N GLY A 141 -14.26 18.76 0.66
CA GLY A 141 -15.50 19.22 0.04
C GLY A 141 -15.66 18.89 -1.44
N GLU A 142 -14.71 18.16 -2.04
CA GLU A 142 -14.84 17.55 -3.36
C GLU A 142 -15.33 16.10 -3.23
N ARG A 143 -16.33 15.73 -4.04
CA ARG A 143 -17.02 14.43 -3.98
C ARG A 143 -16.87 13.71 -5.31
N TYR A 144 -16.51 12.43 -5.22
CA TYR A 144 -16.42 11.47 -6.32
C TYR A 144 -17.45 10.37 -6.09
N ASP A 145 -18.20 9.99 -7.13
CA ASP A 145 -19.30 9.02 -7.03
C ASP A 145 -19.26 8.06 -8.24
N GLU A 146 -19.34 6.75 -8.00
CA GLU A 146 -19.31 5.75 -9.08
C GLU A 146 -20.57 5.75 -9.96
N ALA A 147 -21.62 6.49 -9.57
CA ALA A 147 -22.72 6.79 -10.48
C ALA A 147 -22.31 7.72 -11.63
N GLU A 148 -21.20 8.45 -11.50
CA GLU A 148 -20.63 9.26 -12.58
C GLU A 148 -19.80 8.39 -13.53
N THR A 149 -20.16 8.42 -14.82
CA THR A 149 -19.58 7.51 -15.82
C THR A 149 -18.08 7.73 -15.98
N GLY A 150 -17.29 6.78 -15.51
CA GLY A 150 -15.83 6.76 -15.58
C GLY A 150 -15.13 6.96 -14.24
N THR A 151 -15.85 7.35 -13.18
CA THR A 151 -15.34 7.30 -11.81
C THR A 151 -15.16 5.85 -11.38
N ARG A 152 -14.02 5.52 -10.75
CA ARG A 152 -13.79 4.23 -10.08
C ARG A 152 -13.22 4.46 -8.69
N LEU A 153 -13.70 3.70 -7.72
CA LEU A 153 -13.18 3.70 -6.36
C LEU A 153 -12.57 2.32 -6.04
N SER A 154 -11.46 2.29 -5.33
CA SER A 154 -10.95 1.04 -4.76
C SER A 154 -10.52 1.25 -3.32
N TYR A 155 -11.16 0.51 -2.41
CA TYR A 155 -10.76 0.36 -1.02
C TYR A 155 -10.16 -1.02 -0.85
N ARG A 156 -8.88 -1.10 -0.44
CA ARG A 156 -8.20 -2.37 -0.19
C ARG A 156 -7.51 -2.39 1.16
N VAL A 157 -7.44 -3.57 1.74
CA VAL A 157 -6.64 -3.87 2.92
C VAL A 157 -5.87 -5.15 2.67
N ASP A 158 -4.55 -5.09 2.85
CA ASP A 158 -3.61 -6.19 2.58
C ASP A 158 -3.80 -6.77 1.16
N GLY A 159 -3.87 -5.88 0.18
CA GLY A 159 -4.11 -6.18 -1.23
C GLY A 159 -5.54 -6.62 -1.61
N ARG A 160 -6.45 -6.78 -0.64
CA ARG A 160 -7.80 -7.34 -0.90
C ARG A 160 -8.87 -6.26 -0.91
N PRO A 161 -9.86 -6.28 -1.83
CA PRO A 161 -10.97 -5.35 -1.81
C PRO A 161 -11.82 -5.49 -0.55
N VAL A 162 -12.22 -4.36 0.03
CA VAL A 162 -13.05 -4.31 1.24
C VAL A 162 -14.23 -3.35 1.06
N ASP A 163 -15.32 -3.60 1.79
CA ASP A 163 -16.38 -2.61 1.99
C ASP A 163 -15.96 -1.69 3.16
N PRO A 164 -15.80 -0.37 2.95
CA PRO A 164 -15.33 0.54 3.99
C PRO A 164 -16.35 0.73 5.12
N GLU A 165 -17.65 0.48 4.90
CA GLU A 165 -18.70 0.62 5.91
C GLU A 165 -18.73 -0.56 6.89
N SER A 166 -18.31 -1.75 6.46
CA SER A 166 -18.35 -2.97 7.28
C SER A 166 -16.97 -3.52 7.70
N TYR A 167 -15.89 -3.18 6.98
CA TYR A 167 -14.54 -3.65 7.34
C TYR A 167 -14.01 -2.94 8.60
N ALA A 168 -13.76 -3.72 9.66
CA ALA A 168 -13.25 -3.24 10.94
C ALA A 168 -11.74 -3.43 11.07
N LEU A 169 -11.00 -2.33 11.16
CA LEU A 169 -9.54 -2.29 11.18
C LEU A 169 -8.96 -3.18 12.31
N SER A 170 -7.80 -3.77 12.01
CA SER A 170 -6.99 -4.61 12.88
C SER A 170 -5.53 -4.12 12.90
N SER A 171 -4.74 -4.59 13.87
CA SER A 171 -3.34 -4.20 13.94
C SER A 171 -2.54 -4.93 12.87
N GLY A 172 -1.75 -4.19 12.08
CA GLY A 172 -1.00 -4.67 10.92
C GLY A 172 -1.58 -4.22 9.58
N ASP A 173 -2.86 -3.83 9.52
CA ASP A 173 -3.56 -3.55 8.25
C ASP A 173 -2.83 -2.51 7.39
N THR A 174 -2.61 -2.88 6.13
CA THR A 174 -2.08 -2.03 5.06
C THR A 174 -3.24 -1.55 4.21
N VAL A 175 -3.67 -0.30 4.44
CA VAL A 175 -4.86 0.30 3.81
C VAL A 175 -4.48 1.08 2.55
N TRP A 176 -5.16 0.76 1.45
CA TRP A 176 -5.01 1.41 0.15
C TRP A 176 -6.33 1.96 -0.34
N ILE A 177 -6.36 3.25 -0.70
CA ILE A 177 -7.53 3.90 -1.29
C ILE A 177 -7.11 4.60 -2.57
N THR A 178 -7.79 4.29 -3.67
CA THR A 178 -7.57 4.93 -4.98
C THR A 178 -8.89 5.47 -5.53
N VAL A 179 -8.83 6.67 -6.07
CA VAL A 179 -9.95 7.39 -6.70
C VAL A 179 -9.53 7.81 -8.10
N GLU A 180 -10.13 7.18 -9.11
CA GLU A 180 -9.86 7.45 -10.52
C GLU A 180 -11.07 8.22 -11.09
N PRO A 181 -10.98 9.54 -11.33
CA PRO A 181 -12.05 10.31 -11.94
C PRO A 181 -12.17 10.04 -13.46
N PRO A 182 -13.33 10.34 -14.08
CA PRO A 182 -13.62 10.01 -15.48
C PRO A 182 -12.73 10.75 -16.50
N SER A 183 -12.12 11.85 -16.09
CA SER A 183 -11.08 12.56 -16.83
C SER A 183 -9.83 12.66 -15.96
N THR A 184 -9.14 11.53 -15.79
CA THR A 184 -7.81 11.53 -15.17
C THR A 184 -6.89 12.52 -15.87
N GLN A 185 -6.21 13.36 -15.11
CA GLN A 185 -5.24 14.34 -15.61
C GLN A 185 -3.79 13.95 -15.31
N ALA A 186 -3.57 12.95 -14.46
CA ALA A 186 -2.23 12.44 -14.17
C ALA A 186 -1.63 11.74 -15.39
N GLU A 187 -0.31 11.91 -15.57
CA GLU A 187 0.44 11.19 -16.60
C GLU A 187 0.66 9.74 -16.15
N THR A 188 0.86 8.82 -17.09
CA THR A 188 1.25 7.43 -16.78
C THR A 188 2.67 7.20 -17.26
N PRO A 189 3.63 6.89 -16.38
CA PRO A 189 3.55 6.91 -14.91
C PRO A 189 3.68 8.35 -14.38
N ASP A 190 3.09 8.62 -13.22
CA ASP A 190 3.22 9.91 -12.54
C ASP A 190 4.43 9.89 -11.57
N GLU A 191 4.38 10.64 -10.46
CA GLU A 191 5.43 10.71 -9.45
C GLU A 191 5.98 9.33 -9.06
N HIS A 192 7.31 9.26 -9.00
CA HIS A 192 8.04 8.07 -8.60
C HIS A 192 8.17 7.99 -7.07
N LEU A 193 7.72 6.88 -6.52
CA LEU A 193 7.74 6.61 -5.09
C LEU A 193 9.03 5.90 -4.68
N PRO A 194 9.85 6.46 -3.77
CA PRO A 194 11.05 5.78 -3.29
C PRO A 194 10.69 4.48 -2.58
N GLU A 195 11.61 3.51 -2.58
CA GLU A 195 11.41 2.16 -2.05
C GLU A 195 11.07 2.15 -0.55
N SER A 196 11.51 3.17 0.19
CA SER A 196 11.18 3.37 1.60
C SER A 196 9.74 3.87 1.85
N ARG A 197 9.02 4.32 0.81
CA ARG A 197 7.59 4.56 0.87
C ARG A 197 6.86 3.27 0.53
N GLN A 198 5.72 3.08 1.20
CA GLN A 198 4.72 2.11 0.82
C GLN A 198 4.36 2.31 -0.67
N HIS A 199 4.42 1.24 -1.45
CA HIS A 199 4.22 1.21 -2.90
C HIS A 199 3.45 -0.07 -3.26
N LEU A 200 2.90 -0.12 -4.47
CA LEU A 200 1.96 -1.17 -4.85
C LEU A 200 2.70 -2.48 -5.13
N HIS A 201 2.16 -3.59 -4.65
CA HIS A 201 2.64 -4.94 -4.98
C HIS A 201 1.53 -5.77 -5.61
N GLY A 202 1.91 -6.81 -6.34
CA GLY A 202 0.97 -7.81 -6.81
C GLY A 202 1.68 -8.94 -7.56
N THR A 203 0.92 -9.72 -8.31
CA THR A 203 1.45 -10.86 -9.08
C THR A 203 1.05 -10.77 -10.54
N ILE A 204 1.82 -11.41 -11.42
CA ILE A 204 1.52 -11.47 -12.84
C ILE A 204 1.99 -12.78 -13.47
N ASP A 205 1.09 -13.43 -14.19
CA ASP A 205 1.38 -14.56 -15.07
C ASP A 205 1.19 -14.14 -16.53
N VAL A 206 2.20 -14.40 -17.37
CA VAL A 206 2.11 -14.19 -18.82
C VAL A 206 2.42 -15.50 -19.52
N VAL A 207 1.42 -16.09 -20.17
CA VAL A 207 1.50 -17.35 -20.89
C VAL A 207 1.40 -17.11 -22.37
N VAL A 208 2.37 -17.61 -23.14
CA VAL A 208 2.49 -17.43 -24.58
C VAL A 208 2.61 -18.80 -25.23
N ASP A 209 1.63 -19.17 -26.05
CA ASP A 209 1.54 -20.46 -26.75
C ASP A 209 1.78 -21.64 -25.78
N GLY A 210 1.10 -21.60 -24.62
CA GLY A 210 1.22 -22.59 -23.54
C GLY A 210 2.48 -22.50 -22.66
N SER A 211 3.40 -21.56 -22.93
CA SER A 211 4.65 -21.38 -22.19
C SER A 211 4.61 -20.11 -21.32
N ALA A 212 4.76 -20.24 -20.01
CA ALA A 212 4.87 -19.10 -19.11
C ALA A 212 6.20 -18.34 -19.29
N LEU A 213 6.16 -17.01 -19.28
CA LEU A 213 7.35 -16.17 -19.18
C LEU A 213 7.95 -16.26 -17.77
N ASP A 214 9.25 -16.48 -17.72
CA ASP A 214 10.02 -16.51 -16.47
C ASP A 214 10.60 -15.12 -16.19
N PHE A 215 9.89 -14.37 -15.34
CA PHE A 215 10.30 -13.04 -14.89
C PHE A 215 11.44 -13.06 -13.85
N GLY A 216 11.88 -14.23 -13.38
CA GLY A 216 13.04 -14.37 -12.51
C GLY A 216 14.37 -14.09 -13.23
N GLN A 217 14.37 -14.14 -14.57
CA GLN A 217 15.54 -13.86 -15.40
C GLN A 217 16.02 -12.42 -15.28
N ASP A 218 17.34 -12.23 -15.21
CA ASP A 218 18.04 -10.93 -15.16
C ASP A 218 17.47 -9.86 -16.10
N ARG A 219 16.94 -10.24 -17.28
CA ARG A 219 16.37 -9.29 -18.24
C ARG A 219 15.12 -8.55 -17.74
N TYR A 220 14.35 -9.14 -16.82
CA TYR A 220 13.13 -8.56 -16.28
C TYR A 220 13.34 -7.90 -14.90
N GLN A 221 14.49 -8.15 -14.28
CA GLN A 221 14.84 -7.64 -12.96
C GLN A 221 15.19 -6.15 -13.04
N ARG A 222 14.46 -5.31 -12.30
CA ARG A 222 14.65 -3.84 -12.25
C ARG A 222 14.70 -3.16 -13.63
N ALA A 223 13.88 -3.66 -14.56
CA ALA A 223 13.85 -3.21 -15.96
C ALA A 223 13.38 -1.75 -16.13
N ASP A 224 12.44 -1.28 -15.31
CA ASP A 224 12.03 0.12 -15.22
C ASP A 224 11.97 0.62 -13.77
N ARG A 225 12.06 1.94 -13.60
CA ARG A 225 12.08 2.61 -12.28
C ARG A 225 10.71 2.70 -11.62
N HIS A 226 9.61 2.62 -12.37
CA HIS A 226 8.25 2.63 -11.82
C HIS A 226 7.64 1.23 -11.76
N PHE A 227 7.96 0.32 -12.67
CA PHE A 227 7.45 -1.05 -12.64
C PHE A 227 8.57 -2.08 -12.84
N HIS A 228 8.76 -3.00 -11.88
CA HIS A 228 9.75 -4.07 -12.02
C HIS A 228 9.50 -5.30 -11.15
N PHE A 229 10.26 -6.35 -11.44
CA PHE A 229 10.51 -7.48 -10.55
C PHE A 229 11.87 -7.32 -9.87
N GLU A 230 12.05 -7.93 -8.70
CA GLU A 230 13.36 -8.04 -8.05
C GLU A 230 13.60 -9.40 -7.37
N ASP A 231 14.76 -9.53 -6.72
CA ASP A 231 15.29 -10.71 -6.01
C ASP A 231 15.29 -12.04 -6.78
N GLY A 232 15.19 -11.99 -8.12
CA GLY A 232 15.18 -13.17 -8.99
C GLY A 232 13.95 -14.07 -8.82
N MET A 233 12.91 -13.63 -8.09
CA MET A 233 11.71 -14.43 -7.85
C MET A 233 10.76 -14.43 -9.04
N GLY A 234 10.60 -13.27 -9.70
CA GLY A 234 9.71 -13.12 -10.87
C GLY A 234 8.20 -13.24 -10.61
N THR A 235 7.78 -13.58 -9.41
CA THR A 235 6.35 -13.78 -9.08
C THR A 235 5.66 -12.51 -8.59
N VAL A 236 6.41 -11.62 -7.94
CA VAL A 236 5.91 -10.35 -7.38
C VAL A 236 6.44 -9.18 -8.19
N TRP A 237 5.55 -8.30 -8.63
CA TRP A 237 5.90 -7.01 -9.20
C TRP A 237 5.81 -5.90 -8.16
N HIS A 238 6.60 -4.85 -8.37
CA HIS A 238 6.68 -3.64 -7.57
C HIS A 238 6.33 -2.44 -8.44
N ALA A 239 5.37 -1.63 -7.99
CA ALA A 239 4.90 -0.45 -8.70
C ALA A 239 5.12 0.82 -7.86
N HIS A 240 6.16 1.57 -8.22
CA HIS A 240 6.63 2.81 -7.61
C HIS A 240 5.96 4.07 -8.18
N SER A 241 4.65 4.02 -8.40
CA SER A 241 3.81 5.19 -8.66
C SER A 241 2.35 4.82 -8.38
N TRP A 242 1.52 5.81 -8.02
CA TRP A 242 0.08 5.63 -7.85
C TRP A 242 -0.66 5.45 -9.18
N HIS A 243 -0.03 5.83 -10.29
CA HIS A 243 -0.69 6.04 -11.57
C HIS A 243 -0.04 5.19 -12.67
N ILE A 244 -0.07 3.86 -12.51
CA ILE A 244 0.50 2.91 -13.48
C ILE A 244 -0.63 2.13 -14.16
N THR A 245 -0.80 2.32 -15.47
CA THR A 245 -1.67 1.45 -16.27
C THR A 245 -1.00 0.09 -16.50
N LEU A 246 -1.83 -0.95 -16.65
CA LEU A 246 -1.37 -2.27 -17.06
C LEU A 246 -0.64 -2.25 -18.42
N GLN A 247 -1.04 -1.37 -19.35
CA GLN A 247 -0.33 -1.17 -20.61
C GLN A 247 1.10 -0.66 -20.40
N TYR A 248 1.31 0.32 -19.51
CA TYR A 248 2.65 0.81 -19.17
C TYR A 248 3.48 -0.30 -18.52
N ALA A 249 2.92 -0.96 -17.49
CA ALA A 249 3.59 -2.04 -16.78
C ALA A 249 4.08 -3.14 -17.75
N LEU A 250 3.19 -3.65 -18.61
CA LEU A 250 3.56 -4.66 -19.61
C LEU A 250 4.59 -4.14 -20.63
N SER A 251 4.47 -2.90 -21.09
CA SER A 251 5.38 -2.31 -22.08
C SER A 251 6.73 -1.85 -21.51
N SER A 252 6.88 -1.86 -20.18
CA SER A 252 8.16 -1.64 -19.49
C SER A 252 9.05 -2.90 -19.47
N LEU A 253 8.45 -4.08 -19.68
CA LEU A 253 9.15 -5.36 -19.66
C LEU A 253 9.89 -5.59 -21.00
N PRO A 254 11.18 -5.98 -21.00
CA PRO A 254 11.94 -6.09 -22.23
C PRO A 254 11.35 -7.09 -23.24
N ASN A 255 11.26 -6.62 -24.48
CA ASN A 255 10.62 -7.30 -25.62
C ASN A 255 9.11 -7.57 -25.46
N VAL A 256 8.44 -6.99 -24.46
CA VAL A 256 6.98 -6.96 -24.36
C VAL A 256 6.49 -5.58 -24.80
N THR A 257 5.36 -5.52 -25.50
CA THR A 257 4.71 -4.25 -25.85
C THR A 257 3.20 -4.48 -25.96
N VAL A 258 2.42 -3.58 -25.39
CA VAL A 258 0.96 -3.55 -25.54
C VAL A 258 0.57 -2.21 -26.15
N ASP A 259 -0.03 -2.24 -27.34
CA ASP A 259 -0.42 -1.04 -28.08
C ASP A 259 -1.56 -1.34 -29.06
N ASP A 260 -2.56 -0.47 -29.13
CA ASP A 260 -3.73 -0.54 -30.03
C ASP A 260 -4.38 -1.95 -30.11
N GLY A 261 -4.60 -2.59 -28.96
CA GLY A 261 -5.16 -3.94 -28.87
C GLY A 261 -4.24 -5.07 -29.35
N VAL A 262 -2.96 -4.78 -29.58
CA VAL A 262 -1.93 -5.75 -30.00
C VAL A 262 -0.93 -5.99 -28.88
N VAL A 263 -0.74 -7.25 -28.52
CA VAL A 263 0.35 -7.66 -27.62
C VAL A 263 1.51 -8.19 -28.47
N THR A 264 2.73 -7.72 -28.19
CA THR A 264 3.96 -8.20 -28.84
C THR A 264 4.86 -8.80 -27.77
N VAL A 265 5.37 -10.02 -27.97
CA VAL A 265 6.32 -10.69 -27.06
C VAL A 265 7.46 -11.28 -27.89
N ASP A 266 8.72 -10.96 -27.52
CA ASP A 266 9.94 -11.40 -28.20
C ASP A 266 9.89 -11.22 -29.75
N GLY A 267 9.19 -10.16 -30.18
CA GLY A 267 8.99 -9.77 -31.58
C GLY A 267 7.78 -10.40 -32.30
N ARG A 268 7.12 -11.41 -31.73
CA ARG A 268 5.88 -12.00 -32.26
C ARG A 268 4.67 -11.18 -31.82
N ARG A 269 3.74 -10.90 -32.74
CA ARG A 269 2.53 -10.10 -32.49
C ARG A 269 1.29 -10.99 -32.38
N TYR A 270 0.43 -10.66 -31.43
CA TYR A 270 -0.83 -11.35 -31.14
C TYR A 270 -1.97 -10.31 -31.14
N ARG A 271 -3.04 -10.58 -31.88
CA ARG A 271 -4.28 -9.78 -31.89
C ARG A 271 -5.48 -10.70 -31.86
N ALA A 272 -6.50 -10.34 -31.08
CA ALA A 272 -7.79 -11.05 -31.09
C ALA A 272 -8.56 -10.91 -32.42
N SER A 273 -8.10 -10.07 -33.36
CA SER A 273 -8.64 -9.93 -34.72
C SER A 273 -8.06 -10.92 -35.72
N ASP A 274 -6.94 -11.56 -35.39
CA ASP A 274 -6.19 -12.40 -36.32
C ASP A 274 -6.72 -13.84 -36.19
N ASP A 275 -7.08 -14.49 -37.31
CA ASP A 275 -7.70 -15.82 -37.30
C ASP A 275 -6.84 -16.83 -36.52
N GLY A 276 -7.46 -17.63 -35.65
CA GLY A 276 -6.77 -18.62 -34.82
C GLY A 276 -5.87 -18.02 -33.72
N THR A 277 -6.09 -16.76 -33.32
CA THR A 277 -5.35 -16.11 -32.23
C THR A 277 -6.27 -15.73 -31.07
N THR A 278 -5.94 -16.16 -29.86
CA THR A 278 -6.60 -15.73 -28.62
C THR A 278 -5.71 -14.76 -27.87
N VAL A 279 -6.29 -13.64 -27.41
CA VAL A 279 -5.63 -12.68 -26.52
C VAL A 279 -6.57 -12.41 -25.35
N THR A 280 -6.17 -12.85 -24.17
CA THR A 280 -6.90 -12.67 -22.92
C THR A 280 -6.01 -11.88 -21.95
N ILE A 281 -6.54 -10.76 -21.44
CA ILE A 281 -5.90 -9.96 -20.39
C ILE A 281 -6.93 -9.81 -19.27
N THR A 282 -6.62 -10.36 -18.10
CA THR A 282 -7.48 -10.23 -16.91
C THR A 282 -6.73 -9.67 -15.72
N VAL A 283 -7.48 -9.02 -14.82
CA VAL A 283 -7.01 -8.68 -13.47
C VAL A 283 -8.02 -9.21 -12.46
N ASN A 284 -7.54 -10.02 -11.52
CA ASN A 284 -8.35 -10.78 -10.56
C ASN A 284 -9.47 -11.59 -11.24
N GLY A 285 -9.18 -12.17 -12.41
CA GLY A 285 -10.12 -12.96 -13.23
C GLY A 285 -11.15 -12.15 -14.04
N ASN A 286 -11.10 -10.82 -14.03
CA ASN A 286 -11.98 -9.96 -14.81
C ASN A 286 -11.23 -9.41 -16.03
N THR A 287 -11.81 -9.50 -17.24
CA THR A 287 -11.22 -8.90 -18.44
C THR A 287 -11.14 -7.38 -18.31
N VAL A 288 -9.98 -6.80 -18.67
CA VAL A 288 -9.73 -5.35 -18.61
C VAL A 288 -9.21 -4.82 -19.94
N ASP A 289 -9.40 -3.52 -20.17
CA ASP A 289 -8.60 -2.79 -21.15
C ASP A 289 -7.29 -2.36 -20.48
N PRO A 290 -6.12 -2.87 -20.90
CA PRO A 290 -4.84 -2.55 -20.26
C PRO A 290 -4.49 -1.05 -20.37
N ALA A 291 -4.99 -0.33 -21.38
CA ALA A 291 -4.77 1.11 -21.55
C ALA A 291 -5.59 1.96 -20.55
N GLN A 292 -6.61 1.37 -19.92
CA GLN A 292 -7.57 2.07 -19.05
C GLN A 292 -7.66 1.47 -17.65
N TYR A 293 -6.83 0.46 -17.34
CA TYR A 293 -6.77 -0.18 -16.04
C TYR A 293 -5.52 0.22 -15.28
N TYR A 294 -5.69 0.99 -14.20
CA TYR A 294 -4.64 1.28 -13.24
C TYR A 294 -4.45 0.11 -12.27
N LEU A 295 -3.20 -0.31 -12.08
CA LEU A 295 -2.84 -1.36 -11.12
C LEU A 295 -3.15 -0.92 -9.69
N LYS A 296 -3.62 -1.86 -8.87
CA LYS A 296 -3.88 -1.69 -7.44
C LYS A 296 -3.12 -2.73 -6.63
N ASP A 297 -2.84 -2.41 -5.38
CA ASP A 297 -2.18 -3.34 -4.48
C ASP A 297 -2.95 -4.66 -4.34
N GLY A 298 -2.21 -5.77 -4.38
CA GLY A 298 -2.73 -7.13 -4.37
C GLY A 298 -3.37 -7.61 -5.68
N ASP A 299 -3.27 -6.85 -6.77
CA ASP A 299 -3.76 -7.34 -8.07
C ASP A 299 -2.99 -8.56 -8.57
N HIS A 300 -3.75 -9.54 -9.04
CA HIS A 300 -3.26 -10.67 -9.82
C HIS A 300 -3.60 -10.46 -11.29
N VAL A 301 -2.57 -10.25 -12.11
CA VAL A 301 -2.69 -10.04 -13.56
C VAL A 301 -2.46 -11.36 -14.28
N GLU A 302 -3.30 -11.68 -15.26
CA GLU A 302 -3.12 -12.84 -16.14
C GLU A 302 -3.17 -12.38 -17.60
N VAL A 303 -2.15 -12.70 -18.38
CA VAL A 303 -2.09 -12.48 -19.83
C VAL A 303 -1.89 -13.81 -20.52
N VAL A 304 -2.87 -14.25 -21.32
CA VAL A 304 -2.79 -15.48 -22.11
C VAL A 304 -2.84 -15.12 -23.60
N LEU A 305 -1.79 -15.48 -24.31
CA LEU A 305 -1.63 -15.31 -25.76
C LEU A 305 -1.51 -16.69 -26.39
N GLU A 306 -2.42 -17.07 -27.28
CA GLU A 306 -2.41 -18.39 -27.92
C GLU A 306 -2.59 -18.26 -29.42
N THR A 307 -1.93 -19.13 -30.19
CA THR A 307 -2.12 -19.31 -31.62
C THR A 307 -2.33 -20.78 -31.97
N ASP A 308 -3.26 -21.08 -32.87
CA ASP A 308 -3.57 -22.45 -33.33
C ASP A 308 -2.34 -23.20 -33.90
N ASP A 309 -1.34 -22.44 -34.39
CA ASP A 309 -0.04 -22.93 -34.88
C ASP A 309 0.84 -23.64 -33.82
N ALA A 310 0.47 -23.59 -32.53
CA ALA A 310 1.24 -24.16 -31.42
C ALA A 310 0.92 -25.65 -31.09
N SER A 311 0.17 -26.34 -31.97
CA SER A 311 -0.34 -27.71 -31.77
C SER A 311 0.62 -28.84 -32.18
#